data_AF-A0A7V2LLV8-F1
#
_entry.id   AF-A0A7V2LLV8-F1
#
_cell.length_a   1.000
_cell.length_b   1.000
_cell.length_c   1.000
_cell.angle_alpha   90.00
_cell.angle_beta   90.00
_cell.angle_gamma   90.00
#
_symmetry.space_group_name_H-M   'P 1'
#
loop_
_entity.id
_entity.type
_entity.pdbx_description
1 polymer ?
#
loop_
_entity_poly.entity_id
_entity_poly.type
_entity_poly.pdbx_seq_one_letter_code
_entity_poly.pdbx_strand_id
1 'polypeptide(L)'
;MSLTIRLPNQTYNDYLPKTIALGTPLHFFLDFDLLVARDYDSSTGWYERVSEQPAPILQQIGRDQYAFCGKVLAVEVFRREFDIYYFVLLDCGVPVSLTTVDFDADPGSGDLGQHAPHPGRWLMGIGYLALAWGDTAEHPCTQTLSGTVTALDRLVLRPGPGFGQLRPEEKLQPLSFAPDQIFLTLNVSD
;
A
#
# COMPACT_ATOMS: atom_id res chain seq x y z
N MET A 1 6.59 -9.83 -10.69
CA MET A 1 5.77 -10.30 -9.54
C MET A 1 4.29 -10.01 -9.80
N SER A 2 3.33 -10.86 -9.39
CA SER A 2 1.89 -10.53 -9.49
C SER A 2 1.39 -9.90 -8.18
N LEU A 3 0.74 -8.73 -8.25
CA LEU A 3 0.15 -8.02 -7.12
C LEU A 3 -1.30 -7.64 -7.42
N THR A 4 -2.23 -7.92 -6.52
CA THR A 4 -3.57 -7.31 -6.52
C THR A 4 -3.64 -6.21 -5.47
N ILE A 5 -4.09 -5.02 -5.85
CA ILE A 5 -4.08 -3.82 -5.00
C ILE A 5 -5.38 -3.04 -5.18
N ARG A 6 -5.79 -2.34 -4.12
CA ARG A 6 -6.95 -1.45 -4.17
C ARG A 6 -6.59 -0.19 -4.93
N LEU A 7 -7.47 0.22 -5.83
CA LEU A 7 -7.37 1.46 -6.58
C LEU A 7 -8.28 2.51 -5.91
N PRO A 8 -7.75 3.57 -5.28
CA PRO A 8 -8.57 4.62 -4.67
C PRO A 8 -9.50 5.30 -5.68
N ASN A 9 -10.65 5.82 -5.22
CA ASN A 9 -11.60 6.49 -6.10
C ASN A 9 -11.02 7.78 -6.73
N GLN A 10 -10.22 8.54 -5.98
CA GLN A 10 -9.57 9.77 -6.44
C GLN A 10 -8.70 9.48 -7.65
N THR A 11 -7.63 8.72 -7.42
CA THR A 11 -6.84 7.97 -8.39
C THR A 11 -7.59 7.46 -9.63
N TYR A 12 -8.69 6.71 -9.47
CA TYR A 12 -9.40 6.14 -10.62
C TYR A 12 -10.08 7.22 -11.48
N ASN A 13 -10.53 8.32 -10.85
CA ASN A 13 -11.14 9.45 -11.53
C ASN A 13 -10.11 10.41 -12.13
N ASP A 14 -8.92 10.51 -11.54
CA ASP A 14 -7.81 11.34 -12.03
C ASP A 14 -7.27 10.80 -13.37
N TYR A 15 -7.34 9.49 -13.57
CA TYR A 15 -7.18 8.88 -14.89
C TYR A 15 -8.46 9.02 -15.72
N LEU A 16 -8.33 9.58 -16.92
CA LEU A 16 -9.42 9.65 -17.90
C LEU A 16 -10.10 8.27 -18.05
N PRO A 17 -11.44 8.19 -17.98
CA PRO A 17 -12.13 6.91 -18.13
C PRO A 17 -11.71 6.20 -19.42
N LYS A 18 -11.22 4.95 -19.29
CA LYS A 18 -10.58 4.08 -20.30
C LYS A 18 -9.05 4.16 -20.44
N THR A 19 -8.31 4.96 -19.65
CA THR A 19 -6.83 4.92 -19.71
C THR A 19 -6.24 3.66 -19.05
N ILE A 20 -6.80 3.24 -17.92
CA ILE A 20 -6.42 1.99 -17.24
C ILE A 20 -7.34 0.87 -17.76
N ALA A 21 -6.76 -0.09 -18.46
CA ALA A 21 -7.43 -1.26 -19.02
C ALA A 21 -6.48 -2.48 -18.98
N LEU A 22 -6.97 -3.67 -19.32
CA LEU A 22 -6.11 -4.85 -19.47
C LEU A 22 -5.02 -4.59 -20.52
N GLY A 23 -3.77 -4.87 -20.18
CA GLY A 23 -2.60 -4.59 -21.01
C GLY A 23 -2.05 -3.16 -20.89
N THR A 24 -2.67 -2.24 -20.15
CA THR A 24 -2.08 -0.92 -19.89
C THR A 24 -0.78 -1.07 -19.08
N PRO A 25 0.36 -0.53 -19.57
CA PRO A 25 1.56 -0.39 -18.76
C PRO A 25 1.41 0.82 -17.82
N LEU A 26 1.81 0.65 -16.57
CA LEU A 26 1.76 1.69 -15.53
C LEU A 26 3.15 1.88 -14.91
N HIS A 27 3.46 3.15 -14.60
CA HIS A 27 4.54 3.52 -13.69
C HIS A 27 3.91 3.97 -12.37
N PHE A 28 4.40 3.42 -11.26
CA PHE A 28 3.77 3.56 -9.95
C PHE A 28 4.77 3.35 -8.82
N PHE A 29 4.40 3.71 -7.59
CA PHE A 29 5.00 3.12 -6.40
C PHE A 29 3.92 2.38 -5.58
N LEU A 30 4.39 1.41 -4.81
CA LEU A 30 3.57 0.68 -3.84
C LEU A 30 3.64 1.44 -2.52
N ASP A 31 2.50 1.66 -1.89
CA ASP A 31 2.41 2.33 -0.58
C ASP A 31 1.40 1.58 0.30
N PHE A 32 1.74 1.41 1.58
CA PHE A 32 0.81 0.86 2.57
C PHE A 32 0.01 1.99 3.22
N ASP A 33 -1.28 1.75 3.46
CA ASP A 33 -2.08 2.55 4.39
C ASP A 33 -1.39 2.62 5.78
N LEU A 34 -1.69 3.66 6.57
CA LEU A 34 -1.02 3.96 7.85
C LEU A 34 -0.86 2.73 8.76
N LEU A 35 0.39 2.40 9.10
CA LEU A 35 0.72 1.28 10.00
C LEU A 35 1.04 1.78 11.42
N VAL A 36 0.45 1.14 12.42
CA VAL A 36 0.68 1.46 13.83
C VAL A 36 1.73 0.50 14.43
N ALA A 37 2.68 1.02 15.20
CA ALA A 37 3.69 0.20 15.86
C ALA A 37 3.05 -0.76 16.88
N ARG A 38 3.21 -2.08 16.67
CA ARG A 38 2.80 -3.17 17.58
C ARG A 38 1.33 -3.22 18.01
N ASP A 39 0.44 -2.43 17.40
CA ASP A 39 -1.00 -2.56 17.56
C ASP A 39 -1.53 -3.70 16.67
N TYR A 40 -1.32 -4.94 17.11
CA TYR A 40 -1.67 -6.13 16.31
C TYR A 40 -3.17 -6.25 15.98
N ASP A 41 -4.04 -5.51 16.68
CA ASP A 41 -5.48 -5.42 16.44
C ASP A 41 -5.89 -4.20 15.58
N SER A 42 -4.92 -3.39 15.12
CA SER A 42 -5.14 -2.20 14.29
C SER A 42 -5.90 -2.52 13.00
N SER A 43 -6.99 -1.77 12.78
CA SER A 43 -7.80 -1.87 11.57
C SER A 43 -7.16 -1.28 10.31
N THR A 44 -6.10 -0.49 10.41
CA THR A 44 -5.35 0.04 9.25
C THR A 44 -4.12 -0.80 8.93
N GLY A 45 -3.65 -1.59 9.89
CA GLY A 45 -2.44 -2.40 9.81
C GLY A 45 -1.42 -2.04 10.88
N TRP A 46 -0.42 -2.91 11.03
CA TRP A 46 0.60 -2.82 12.06
C TRP A 46 1.97 -3.22 11.53
N TYR A 47 3.01 -2.78 12.25
CA TYR A 47 4.38 -3.19 12.01
C TYR A 47 5.15 -3.38 13.33
N GLU A 48 6.24 -4.15 13.30
CA GLU A 48 7.27 -4.08 14.32
C GLU A 48 8.67 -4.38 13.76
N ARG A 49 9.69 -3.99 14.53
CA ARG A 49 11.10 -4.20 14.18
C ARG A 49 11.55 -5.60 14.61
N VAL A 50 12.06 -6.38 13.67
CA VAL A 50 12.61 -7.72 13.95
C VAL A 50 14.13 -7.67 14.15
N SER A 51 14.64 -8.54 15.03
CA SER A 51 16.07 -8.67 15.34
C SER A 51 16.83 -9.57 14.37
N GLU A 52 16.13 -10.56 13.81
CA GLU A 52 16.65 -11.48 12.81
C GLU A 52 16.64 -10.82 11.41
N GLN A 53 17.40 -11.39 10.48
CA GLN A 53 17.46 -10.95 9.08
C GLN A 53 16.83 -12.06 8.19
N PRO A 54 15.49 -12.14 8.12
CA PRO A 54 14.82 -13.12 7.28
C PRO A 54 15.02 -12.79 5.78
N ALA A 55 14.50 -13.62 4.89
CA ALA A 55 14.42 -13.25 3.49
C ALA A 55 13.39 -12.11 3.30
N PRO A 56 13.65 -11.12 2.42
CA PRO A 56 12.64 -10.14 2.04
C PRO A 56 11.43 -10.86 1.41
N ILE A 57 10.22 -10.48 1.82
CA ILE A 57 8.98 -11.04 1.29
C ILE A 57 7.82 -10.04 1.37
N LEU A 58 7.05 -9.94 0.29
CA LEU A 58 5.74 -9.31 0.24
C LEU A 58 4.71 -10.38 -0.15
N GLN A 59 3.92 -10.85 0.82
CA GLN A 59 2.99 -11.96 0.65
C GLN A 59 1.54 -11.46 0.72
N GLN A 60 0.79 -11.68 -0.36
CA GLN A 60 -0.64 -11.42 -0.38
C GLN A 60 -1.37 -12.36 0.59
N ILE A 61 -2.19 -11.82 1.48
CA ILE A 61 -3.01 -12.59 2.44
C ILE A 61 -4.51 -12.27 2.35
N GLY A 62 -4.87 -11.10 1.81
CA GLY A 62 -6.22 -10.70 1.42
C GLY A 62 -6.22 -10.09 0.02
N ARG A 63 -7.32 -9.46 -0.42
CA ARG A 63 -7.40 -8.98 -1.83
C ARG A 63 -6.48 -7.78 -2.09
N ASP A 64 -6.44 -6.84 -1.17
CA ASP A 64 -5.51 -5.71 -1.07
C ASP A 64 -4.64 -5.79 0.20
N GLN A 65 -4.82 -6.81 1.05
CA GLN A 65 -4.07 -6.99 2.30
C GLN A 65 -2.82 -7.85 2.11
N TYR A 66 -1.69 -7.38 2.61
CA TYR A 66 -0.39 -8.03 2.51
C TYR A 66 0.28 -8.16 3.86
N ALA A 67 0.90 -9.32 4.09
CA ALA A 67 1.95 -9.47 5.08
C ALA A 67 3.29 -9.11 4.41
N PHE A 68 4.14 -8.39 5.12
CA PHE A 68 5.46 -8.00 4.63
C PHE A 68 6.55 -8.34 5.64
N CYS A 69 7.74 -8.64 5.14
CA CYS A 69 8.97 -8.51 5.89
C CYS A 69 10.08 -7.99 4.97
N GLY A 70 10.83 -7.00 5.44
CA GLY A 70 11.78 -6.31 4.58
C GLY A 70 12.78 -5.46 5.34
N LYS A 71 13.79 -4.97 4.60
CA LYS A 71 14.88 -4.17 5.12
C LYS A 71 14.65 -2.69 4.83
N VAL A 72 14.78 -1.83 5.83
CA VAL A 72 14.61 -0.38 5.66
C VAL A 72 15.77 0.15 4.81
N LEU A 73 15.44 0.76 3.67
CA LEU A 73 16.38 1.42 2.78
C LEU A 73 16.56 2.90 3.15
N ALA A 74 15.44 3.59 3.37
CA ALA A 74 15.39 5.00 3.73
C ALA A 74 14.27 5.27 4.74
N VAL A 75 14.42 6.36 5.51
CA VAL A 75 13.38 6.89 6.40
C VAL A 75 13.43 8.41 6.38
N GLU A 76 12.27 9.05 6.35
CA GLU A 76 12.08 10.46 6.69
C GLU A 76 11.16 10.57 7.89
N VAL A 77 11.50 11.46 8.83
CA VAL A 77 10.76 11.65 10.09
C VAL A 77 9.96 12.93 10.02
N PHE A 78 8.63 12.83 10.13
CA PHE A 78 7.73 13.97 10.15
C PHE A 78 7.08 14.09 11.53
N ARG A 79 7.23 15.24 12.18
CA ARG A 79 6.70 15.50 13.52
C ARG A 79 5.53 16.46 13.44
N ARG A 80 4.39 16.07 13.99
CA ARG A 80 3.17 16.88 14.00
C ARG A 80 2.59 16.94 15.40
N GLU A 81 2.62 18.12 16.00
CA GLU A 81 2.14 18.39 17.36
C GLU A 81 2.81 17.47 18.40
N PHE A 82 2.20 16.33 18.72
CA PHE A 82 2.69 15.34 19.69
C PHE A 82 3.07 14.00 19.05
N ASP A 83 2.73 13.78 17.78
CA ASP A 83 2.92 12.51 17.06
C ASP A 83 4.19 12.53 16.20
N ILE A 84 4.86 11.37 16.12
CA ILE A 84 5.97 11.11 15.20
C ILE A 84 5.50 10.13 14.12
N TYR A 85 5.52 10.60 12.88
CA TYR A 85 5.30 9.80 11.69
C TYR A 85 6.64 9.48 11.02
N TYR A 86 6.74 8.27 10.47
CA TYR A 86 7.88 7.83 9.68
C TYR A 86 7.41 7.47 8.27
N PHE A 87 8.00 8.12 7.27
CA PHE A 87 7.88 7.73 5.87
C PHE A 87 9.05 6.81 5.56
N VAL A 88 8.78 5.55 5.26
CA VAL A 88 9.79 4.49 5.16
C VAL A 88 9.81 3.91 3.76
N LEU A 89 11.00 3.73 3.17
CA LEU A 89 11.17 2.87 2.00
C LEU A 89 11.71 1.52 2.47
N LEU A 90 10.95 0.45 2.20
CA LEU A 90 11.23 -0.92 2.63
C LEU A 90 11.51 -1.84 1.43
N ASP A 91 12.59 -2.60 1.48
CA ASP A 91 12.87 -3.68 0.52
C ASP A 91 12.26 -4.99 1.01
N CYS A 92 11.14 -5.39 0.39
CA CYS A 92 10.44 -6.67 0.62
C CYS A 92 10.69 -7.68 -0.51
N GLY A 93 11.79 -7.54 -1.26
CA GLY A 93 12.02 -8.20 -2.55
C GLY A 93 11.39 -7.42 -3.72
N VAL A 94 10.58 -6.43 -3.39
CA VAL A 94 10.12 -5.31 -4.21
C VAL A 94 10.13 -4.08 -3.28
N PRO A 95 10.53 -2.87 -3.73
CA PRO A 95 10.44 -1.68 -2.91
C PRO A 95 8.99 -1.31 -2.62
N VAL A 96 8.70 -1.03 -1.35
CA VAL A 96 7.39 -0.59 -0.87
C VAL A 96 7.55 0.58 0.10
N SER A 97 6.68 1.57 -0.05
CA SER A 97 6.61 2.74 0.84
C SER A 97 5.68 2.42 2.01
N LEU A 98 6.00 2.91 3.21
CA LEU A 98 5.16 2.83 4.39
C LEU A 98 4.99 4.23 4.97
N THR A 99 3.79 4.59 5.39
CA THR A 99 3.60 5.61 6.42
C THR A 99 3.36 4.88 7.74
N THR A 100 4.20 5.12 8.75
CA THR A 100 4.07 4.48 10.06
C THR A 100 4.00 5.50 11.20
N VAL A 101 3.37 5.11 12.32
CA VAL A 101 3.28 5.89 13.56
C VAL A 101 3.62 5.01 14.76
N ASP A 102 4.32 5.59 15.74
CA ASP A 102 4.69 4.94 17.00
C ASP A 102 4.13 5.80 18.15
N PHE A 103 2.92 5.49 18.63
CA PHE A 103 2.25 6.26 19.69
C PHE A 103 2.93 6.13 21.06
N ASP A 104 3.76 5.11 21.25
CA ASP A 104 4.57 4.90 22.46
C ASP A 104 5.95 5.58 22.36
N ALA A 105 6.28 6.23 21.24
CA ALA A 105 7.52 6.98 21.09
C ALA A 105 7.50 8.27 21.93
N ASP A 106 8.41 8.38 22.90
CA ASP A 106 8.64 9.62 23.63
C ASP A 106 9.08 10.73 22.65
N PRO A 107 8.33 11.84 22.49
CA PRO A 107 8.69 12.94 21.61
C PRO A 107 10.05 13.59 21.93
N GLY A 108 10.54 13.44 23.16
CA GLY A 108 11.86 13.87 23.61
C GLY A 108 13.01 12.92 23.26
N SER A 109 12.73 11.67 22.89
CA SER A 109 13.75 10.65 22.55
C SER A 109 14.40 10.86 21.18
N GLY A 110 13.86 11.76 20.36
CA GLY A 110 14.31 11.99 18.99
C GLY A 110 13.90 10.85 18.05
N ASP A 111 14.75 10.54 17.07
CA ASP A 111 14.43 9.51 16.07
C ASP A 111 14.63 8.08 16.59
N LEU A 112 14.77 7.91 17.92
CA LEU A 112 15.12 6.68 18.64
C LEU A 112 13.92 6.04 19.35
N GLY A 113 12.70 6.31 18.89
CA GLY A 113 11.49 5.62 19.35
C GLY A 113 11.68 4.10 19.38
N GLN A 114 11.04 3.42 20.34
CA GLN A 114 11.33 2.00 20.60
C GLN A 114 11.13 1.13 19.36
N HIS A 115 10.20 1.53 18.48
CA HIS A 115 9.87 0.87 17.22
C HIS A 115 10.28 1.67 15.97
N ALA A 116 11.14 2.68 16.12
CA ALA A 116 11.60 3.53 15.03
C ALA A 116 12.23 2.73 13.86
N PRO A 117 11.75 2.94 12.62
CA PRO A 117 12.21 2.24 11.43
C PRO A 117 13.52 2.82 10.89
N HIS A 118 14.64 2.43 11.48
CA HIS A 118 15.97 2.89 11.05
C HIS A 118 16.50 2.16 9.80
N PRO A 119 17.24 2.84 8.90
CA PRO A 119 17.93 2.23 7.77
C PRO A 119 18.81 1.04 8.18
N GLY A 120 18.75 -0.02 7.38
CA GLY A 120 19.44 -1.28 7.63
C GLY A 120 18.80 -2.19 8.68
N ARG A 121 17.77 -1.74 9.42
CA ARG A 121 16.94 -2.62 10.26
C ARG A 121 15.90 -3.34 9.42
N TRP A 122 15.32 -4.38 10.01
CA TRP A 122 14.26 -5.16 9.40
C TRP A 122 12.93 -4.88 10.10
N LEU A 123 11.88 -4.75 9.32
CA LEU A 123 10.50 -4.64 9.78
C LEU A 123 9.71 -5.85 9.29
N MET A 124 8.70 -6.25 10.06
CA MET A 124 7.61 -7.10 9.59
C MET A 124 6.27 -6.48 9.96
N GLY A 125 5.21 -6.84 9.27
CA GLY A 125 3.88 -6.33 9.56
C GLY A 125 2.81 -6.83 8.59
N ILE A 126 1.61 -6.27 8.77
CA ILE A 126 0.44 -6.52 7.93
C ILE A 126 -0.25 -5.18 7.68
N GLY A 127 -0.67 -4.93 6.44
CA GLY A 127 -1.46 -3.75 6.09
C GLY A 127 -2.18 -3.87 4.76
N TYR A 128 -2.81 -2.78 4.33
CA TYR A 128 -3.46 -2.67 3.02
C TYR A 128 -2.53 -1.97 2.03
N LEU A 129 -2.34 -2.57 0.86
CA LEU A 129 -1.44 -2.09 -0.18
C LEU A 129 -2.22 -1.35 -1.26
N ALA A 130 -1.88 -0.08 -1.43
CA ALA A 130 -2.42 0.81 -2.45
C ALA A 130 -1.39 1.09 -3.56
N LEU A 131 -1.90 1.66 -4.65
CA LEU A 131 -1.08 2.23 -5.72
C LEU A 131 -1.09 3.76 -5.57
N ALA A 132 0.08 4.41 -5.63
CA ALA A 132 0.22 5.85 -5.79
C ALA A 132 1.19 6.24 -6.93
N TRP A 133 1.05 7.46 -7.46
CA TRP A 133 1.74 7.92 -8.68
C TRP A 133 2.75 9.02 -8.41
N GLY A 134 3.77 9.13 -9.27
CA GLY A 134 4.82 10.15 -9.15
C GLY A 134 4.33 11.60 -9.17
N ASP A 135 3.16 11.84 -9.76
CA ASP A 135 2.53 13.16 -9.88
C ASP A 135 1.86 13.59 -8.55
N THR A 136 1.44 12.62 -7.73
CA THR A 136 0.95 12.84 -6.36
C THR A 136 2.12 12.83 -5.37
N ALA A 137 2.93 13.88 -5.44
CA ALA A 137 4.16 14.04 -4.66
C ALA A 137 3.90 14.37 -3.18
N GLU A 138 3.54 13.35 -2.38
CA GLU A 138 3.39 13.48 -0.91
C GLU A 138 4.24 12.51 -0.09
N HIS A 139 4.63 11.34 -0.61
CA HIS A 139 5.47 10.38 0.13
C HIS A 139 6.96 10.54 -0.24
N PRO A 140 7.83 11.01 0.67
CA PRO A 140 9.21 11.35 0.35
C PRO A 140 10.12 10.14 0.14
N CYS A 141 9.74 8.97 0.66
CA CYS A 141 10.52 7.74 0.61
C CYS A 141 9.85 6.72 -0.32
N THR A 142 9.94 6.97 -1.64
CA THR A 142 9.31 6.15 -2.70
C THR A 142 10.33 5.66 -3.73
N GLN A 143 9.99 4.59 -4.44
CA GLN A 143 10.72 4.12 -5.62
C GLN A 143 9.74 3.68 -6.71
N THR A 144 9.90 4.23 -7.91
CA THR A 144 9.04 3.89 -9.05
C THR A 144 9.31 2.48 -9.58
N LEU A 145 8.24 1.75 -9.80
CA LEU A 145 8.13 0.44 -10.41
C LEU A 145 7.40 0.55 -11.76
N SER A 146 7.53 -0.50 -12.57
CA SER A 146 6.76 -0.66 -13.80
C SER A 146 5.99 -1.98 -13.78
N GLY A 147 4.79 -1.99 -14.34
CA GLY A 147 3.98 -3.19 -14.41
C GLY A 147 2.85 -3.08 -15.40
N THR A 148 2.28 -4.22 -15.79
CA THR A 148 1.17 -4.28 -16.75
C THR A 148 -0.09 -4.76 -16.06
N VAL A 149 -1.23 -4.11 -16.32
CA VAL A 149 -2.54 -4.53 -15.81
C VAL A 149 -2.95 -5.87 -16.43
N THR A 150 -3.14 -6.89 -15.59
CA THR A 150 -3.54 -8.25 -16.00
C THR A 150 -4.97 -8.61 -15.60
N ALA A 151 -5.54 -7.94 -14.58
CA ALA A 151 -6.95 -8.05 -14.24
C ALA A 151 -7.48 -6.73 -13.65
N LEU A 152 -8.80 -6.51 -13.77
CA LEU A 152 -9.49 -5.40 -13.13
C LEU A 152 -10.86 -5.89 -12.64
N ASP A 153 -10.99 -5.97 -11.32
CA ASP A 153 -12.22 -6.36 -10.63
C ASP A 153 -12.88 -5.16 -9.95
N ARG A 154 -14.21 -5.21 -9.86
CA ARG A 154 -15.04 -4.25 -9.12
C ARG A 154 -15.84 -4.97 -8.05
N LEU A 155 -15.83 -4.43 -6.83
CA LEU A 155 -16.75 -4.81 -5.76
C LEU A 155 -18.09 -4.12 -5.99
N VAL A 156 -19.13 -4.89 -6.31
CA VAL A 156 -20.47 -4.37 -6.58
C VAL A 156 -21.19 -4.09 -5.26
N LEU A 157 -21.29 -2.82 -4.87
CA LEU A 157 -22.02 -2.38 -3.67
C LEU A 157 -23.46 -1.94 -3.96
N ARG A 158 -23.98 -2.30 -5.14
CA ARG A 158 -25.32 -1.93 -5.61
C ARG A 158 -26.38 -2.93 -5.10
N PRO A 159 -27.52 -2.47 -4.55
CA PRO A 159 -28.61 -3.35 -4.14
C PRO A 159 -29.14 -4.21 -5.29
N GLY A 160 -29.19 -5.53 -5.09
CA GLY A 160 -29.68 -6.49 -6.08
C GLY A 160 -28.82 -7.75 -6.16
N PRO A 161 -29.05 -8.61 -7.18
CA PRO A 161 -28.24 -9.80 -7.42
C PRO A 161 -26.77 -9.44 -7.66
N GLY A 162 -25.89 -9.91 -6.78
CA GLY A 162 -24.46 -9.60 -6.82
C GLY A 162 -24.01 -8.47 -5.88
N PHE A 163 -24.88 -7.96 -5.01
CA PHE A 163 -24.45 -7.10 -3.89
C PHE A 163 -23.35 -7.79 -3.06
N GLY A 164 -22.27 -7.05 -2.77
CA GLY A 164 -21.11 -7.55 -2.03
C GLY A 164 -20.21 -8.51 -2.82
N GLN A 165 -20.44 -8.69 -4.14
CA GLN A 165 -19.63 -9.59 -4.96
C GLN A 165 -18.60 -8.85 -5.80
N LEU A 166 -17.43 -9.46 -5.94
CA LEU A 166 -16.37 -9.02 -6.84
C LEU A 166 -16.60 -9.58 -8.23
N ARG A 167 -16.54 -8.71 -9.25
CA ARG A 167 -16.82 -9.06 -10.65
C ARG A 167 -15.80 -8.38 -11.57
N PRO A 168 -15.32 -9.07 -12.62
CA PRO A 168 -14.52 -8.43 -13.67
C PRO A 168 -15.28 -7.28 -14.31
N GLU A 169 -14.61 -6.14 -14.54
CA GLU A 169 -15.25 -4.92 -15.04
C GLU A 169 -15.89 -5.12 -16.43
N GLU A 170 -15.29 -5.94 -17.29
CA GLU A 170 -15.85 -6.35 -18.59
C GLU A 170 -17.25 -6.99 -18.50
N LYS A 171 -17.65 -7.50 -17.31
CA LYS A 171 -18.95 -8.14 -17.05
C LYS A 171 -19.95 -7.20 -16.37
N LEU A 172 -19.66 -5.91 -16.31
CA LEU A 172 -20.49 -4.88 -15.68
C LEU A 172 -20.94 -3.85 -16.72
N GLN A 173 -22.18 -3.37 -16.58
CA GLN A 173 -22.71 -2.31 -17.44
C GLN A 173 -22.08 -0.97 -17.03
N PRO A 174 -21.63 -0.12 -17.99
CA PRO A 174 -21.14 1.22 -17.69
C PRO A 174 -22.27 2.09 -17.14
N LEU A 175 -22.08 2.66 -15.95
CA LEU A 175 -23.05 3.53 -15.27
C LEU A 175 -22.35 4.72 -14.62
N SER A 176 -23.07 5.84 -14.52
CA SER A 176 -22.47 7.16 -14.30
C SER A 176 -22.15 7.53 -12.84
N PHE A 177 -22.77 6.89 -11.84
CA PHE A 177 -22.59 7.26 -10.43
C PHE A 177 -22.74 6.05 -9.48
N ALA A 178 -21.63 5.53 -8.96
CA ALA A 178 -21.53 4.81 -7.66
C ALA A 178 -20.04 4.48 -7.33
N PRO A 179 -19.63 4.55 -6.05
CA PRO A 179 -18.30 4.11 -5.62
C PRO A 179 -18.24 2.58 -5.42
N ASP A 180 -18.22 1.82 -6.51
CA ASP A 180 -17.73 0.43 -6.47
C ASP A 180 -16.21 0.47 -6.14
N GLN A 181 -15.71 -0.33 -5.19
CA GLN A 181 -14.25 -0.43 -4.99
C GLN A 181 -13.62 -1.14 -6.19
N ILE A 182 -12.48 -0.66 -6.64
CA ILE A 182 -11.77 -1.19 -7.82
C ILE A 182 -10.48 -1.85 -7.35
N PHE A 183 -10.19 -3.04 -7.88
CA PHE A 183 -8.98 -3.80 -7.61
C PHE A 183 -8.25 -4.04 -8.93
N LEU A 184 -7.01 -3.58 -9.03
CA LEU A 184 -6.12 -3.90 -10.14
C LEU A 184 -5.26 -5.10 -9.76
N THR A 185 -5.08 -6.04 -10.69
CA THR A 185 -3.96 -6.98 -10.63
C THR A 185 -2.90 -6.54 -11.65
N LEU A 186 -1.67 -6.38 -11.19
CA LEU A 186 -0.51 -5.98 -11.97
C LEU A 186 0.50 -7.13 -12.01
N ASN A 187 1.08 -7.39 -13.19
CA ASN A 187 2.36 -8.07 -13.26
C ASN A 187 3.47 -7.01 -13.27
N VAL A 188 4.14 -6.86 -12.13
CA VAL A 188 5.31 -6.01 -11.92
C VAL A 188 6.51 -6.61 -12.65
N SER A 189 7.22 -5.77 -13.39
CA SER A 189 8.49 -6.09 -14.03
C SER A 189 9.64 -5.59 -13.16
N ASP A 190 10.69 -6.40 -13.04
CA ASP A 190 11.96 -6.03 -12.40
C ASP A 190 12.80 -5.11 -13.32
#